data_AF-A0A7S6RY32-F1
#
_entry.id   AF-A0A7S6RY32-F1
#
_cell.length_a   1.000
_cell.length_b   1.000
_cell.length_c   1.000
_cell.angle_alpha   90.00
_cell.angle_beta   90.00
_cell.angle_gamma   90.00
#
_symmetry.space_group_name_H-M   'P 1'
#
loop_
_entity.id
_entity.type
_entity.pdbx_description
1 polymer ?
#
loop_
_entity_poly.entity_id
_entity_poly.type
_entity_poly.pdbx_seq_one_letter_code
_entity_poly.pdbx_strand_id
1 'polypeptide(L)'
;MAPPGTFLQALERSFTGAKKAAEDAKRFWNQPIRDVLRRTTGLRLVVGDWNAQVPVRVVDNVMPEFLWVIGALNDEAGWDVIFAMDALLDAAKGLKRLASLARKHPGLGFTVGECEAESERIHSLLRASGASALLQRFRSVPRDLLGCYWYNPSDPRIDLYWMAIATLAKVLNVSVESLTVVVLAHELAHAYSQLGRDIDKWDWPVFFFHKTSKDVVEGIAQFYTELVVHDLAPRYPDARRAYQRLLKLQSGPYLAHLDWKPNDTHRGEIIRSAMMEFRRSGELTHEEFLRRLDR
;
A
#
# COMPACT_ATOMS: atom_id res chain seq x y z
N MET A 1 -10.26 -19.93 -13.94
CA MET A 1 -9.08 -20.79 -14.12
C MET A 1 -7.92 -20.11 -13.43
N ALA A 2 -7.20 -20.82 -12.54
CA ALA A 2 -5.95 -20.29 -11.99
C ALA A 2 -4.94 -20.14 -13.15
N PRO A 3 -4.18 -19.03 -13.20
CA PRO A 3 -3.11 -18.92 -14.17
C PRO A 3 -2.12 -20.08 -13.94
N PRO A 4 -1.69 -20.80 -14.99
CA PRO A 4 -0.76 -21.91 -14.84
C PRO A 4 0.54 -21.42 -14.17
N GLY A 5 1.26 -22.28 -13.46
CA GLY A 5 2.51 -21.90 -12.77
C GLY A 5 3.57 -21.25 -13.69
N THR A 6 3.47 -21.50 -15.00
CA THR A 6 4.26 -20.85 -16.05
C THR A 6 4.00 -19.35 -16.16
N PHE A 7 2.78 -18.88 -15.86
CA PHE A 7 2.41 -17.47 -15.93
C PHE A 7 3.00 -16.65 -14.77
N LEU A 8 3.01 -17.18 -13.54
CA LEU A 8 3.69 -16.52 -12.42
C LEU A 8 5.19 -16.37 -12.69
N GLN A 9 5.82 -17.41 -13.24
CA GLN A 9 7.23 -17.35 -13.64
C GLN A 9 7.47 -16.32 -14.75
N ALA A 10 6.54 -16.18 -15.70
CA ALA A 10 6.61 -15.13 -16.72
C ALA A 10 6.47 -13.73 -16.10
N LEU A 11 5.50 -13.54 -15.20
CA LEU A 11 5.28 -12.29 -14.48
C LEU A 11 6.50 -11.89 -13.65
N GLU A 12 7.12 -12.86 -12.96
CA GLU A 12 8.36 -12.66 -12.21
C GLU A 12 9.50 -12.18 -13.10
N ARG A 13 9.69 -12.79 -14.28
CA ARG A 13 10.71 -12.36 -15.25
C ARG A 13 10.46 -10.95 -15.76
N SER A 14 9.20 -10.60 -16.01
CA SER A 14 8.81 -9.27 -16.49
C SER A 14 8.99 -8.17 -15.45
N PHE A 15 8.87 -8.47 -14.16
CA PHE A 15 9.15 -7.54 -13.06
C PHE A 15 10.64 -7.55 -12.65
N THR A 16 11.53 -7.38 -13.64
CA THR A 16 12.98 -7.38 -13.41
C THR A 16 13.35 -6.33 -12.34
N GLY A 17 14.02 -6.77 -11.27
CA GLY A 17 14.48 -5.90 -10.18
C GLY A 17 13.41 -5.51 -9.15
N ALA A 18 12.14 -5.85 -9.35
CA ALA A 18 11.06 -5.45 -8.42
C ALA A 18 11.22 -6.08 -7.03
N LYS A 19 11.55 -7.38 -6.95
CA LYS A 19 11.84 -8.06 -5.68
C LYS A 19 12.99 -7.37 -4.94
N LYS A 20 14.07 -7.05 -5.66
CA LYS A 20 15.22 -6.32 -5.09
C LYS A 20 14.81 -4.94 -4.59
N ALA A 21 14.01 -4.20 -5.35
CA ALA A 21 13.48 -2.90 -4.93
C ALA A 21 12.63 -3.01 -3.64
N ALA A 22 11.78 -4.03 -3.52
CA ALA A 22 11.02 -4.28 -2.30
C ALA A 22 11.94 -4.65 -1.10
N GLU A 23 12.96 -5.48 -1.34
CA GLU A 23 13.96 -5.84 -0.32
C GLU A 23 14.80 -4.64 0.14
N ASP A 24 15.25 -3.80 -0.80
CA ASP A 24 16.01 -2.60 -0.54
C ASP A 24 15.15 -1.58 0.22
N ALA A 25 13.89 -1.38 -0.18
CA ALA A 25 12.94 -0.53 0.53
C ALA A 25 12.68 -1.03 1.95
N LYS A 26 12.43 -2.32 2.13
CA LYS A 26 12.30 -2.95 3.47
C LYS A 26 13.55 -2.68 4.30
N ARG A 27 14.74 -2.98 3.77
CA ARG A 27 16.01 -2.82 4.50
C ARG A 27 16.23 -1.37 4.94
N PHE A 28 15.96 -0.42 4.05
CA PHE A 28 16.22 1.00 4.30
C PHE A 28 15.18 1.65 5.22
N TRP A 29 13.90 1.34 5.04
CA TRP A 29 12.80 2.05 5.72
C TRP A 29 12.24 1.37 6.97
N ASN A 30 12.53 0.08 7.20
CA ASN A 30 11.97 -0.66 8.34
C ASN A 30 12.27 0.02 9.69
N GLN A 31 13.52 0.44 9.94
CA GLN A 31 13.86 1.12 11.19
C GLN A 31 13.26 2.54 11.29
N PRO A 32 13.39 3.41 10.28
CA PRO A 32 12.69 4.71 10.28
C PRO A 32 11.19 4.62 10.56
N ILE A 33 10.48 3.69 9.91
CA ILE A 33 9.04 3.50 10.10
C ILE A 33 8.75 3.09 11.55
N ARG A 34 9.51 2.14 12.11
CA ARG A 34 9.36 1.70 13.51
C ARG A 34 9.57 2.82 14.51
N ASP A 35 10.50 3.73 14.23
CA ASP A 35 10.77 4.86 15.12
C ASP A 35 9.64 5.88 15.10
N VAL A 36 9.03 6.13 13.93
CA VAL A 36 7.81 6.95 13.84
C VAL A 36 6.67 6.28 14.60
N LEU A 37 6.39 5.00 14.33
CA LEU A 37 5.31 4.26 14.99
C LEU A 37 5.51 4.20 16.50
N ARG A 38 6.72 3.95 17.00
CA ARG A 38 7.02 3.95 18.44
C ARG A 38 6.71 5.31 19.07
N ARG A 39 7.10 6.40 18.41
CA ARG A 39 6.89 7.77 18.90
C ARG A 39 5.42 8.18 18.88
N THR A 40 4.68 7.83 17.82
CA THR A 40 3.28 8.26 17.65
C THR A 40 2.30 7.38 18.40
N THR A 41 2.53 6.08 18.48
CA THR A 41 1.68 5.15 19.25
C THR A 41 1.98 5.20 20.74
N GLY A 42 3.24 5.47 21.13
CA GLY A 42 3.73 5.26 22.49
C GLY A 42 3.94 3.79 22.86
N LEU A 43 3.85 2.87 21.88
CA LEU A 43 3.97 1.43 22.09
C LEU A 43 5.38 0.91 21.77
N ARG A 44 5.81 -0.10 22.52
CA ARG A 44 7.07 -0.82 22.29
C ARG A 44 6.78 -2.28 21.98
N LEU A 45 7.25 -2.77 20.84
CA LEU A 45 7.21 -4.20 20.53
C LEU A 45 8.14 -4.94 21.48
N VAL A 46 7.58 -5.87 22.27
CA VAL A 46 8.28 -6.72 23.22
C VAL A 46 7.69 -8.14 23.11
N VAL A 47 8.53 -9.17 22.89
CA VAL A 47 8.12 -10.58 22.97
C VAL A 47 9.02 -11.26 24.00
N GLY A 48 8.43 -11.74 25.10
CA GLY A 48 9.18 -12.27 26.25
C GLY A 48 9.96 -11.17 27.00
N ASP A 49 11.15 -11.50 27.50
CA ASP A 49 12.06 -10.58 28.22
C ASP A 49 13.11 -9.92 27.30
N TRP A 50 13.05 -10.14 25.98
CA TRP A 50 13.99 -9.60 25.01
C TRP A 50 13.28 -8.66 24.03
N ASN A 51 14.01 -7.65 23.54
CA ASN A 51 13.56 -6.77 22.46
C ASN A 51 13.31 -7.58 21.18
N ALA A 52 12.13 -8.18 21.05
CA ALA A 52 11.76 -8.91 19.86
C ALA A 52 11.26 -7.94 18.78
N GLN A 53 11.96 -7.94 17.66
CA GLN A 53 11.47 -7.32 16.45
C GLN A 53 10.53 -8.32 15.77
N VAL A 54 9.28 -7.92 15.50
CA VAL A 54 8.42 -8.67 14.56
C VAL A 54 9.17 -8.75 13.22
N PRO A 55 9.63 -9.94 12.77
CA PRO A 55 10.40 -10.08 11.55
C PRO A 55 9.57 -9.65 10.33
N VAL A 56 10.24 -9.04 9.37
CA VAL A 56 9.65 -8.60 8.10
C VAL A 56 10.35 -9.33 6.97
N ARG A 57 9.60 -10.03 6.12
CA ARG A 57 10.11 -10.80 4.99
C ARG A 57 9.50 -10.29 3.70
N VAL A 58 10.30 -10.27 2.63
CA VAL A 58 9.77 -10.17 1.28
C VAL A 58 9.70 -11.59 0.73
N VAL A 59 8.52 -12.01 0.26
CA VAL A 59 8.26 -13.42 0.01
C VAL A 59 7.83 -13.70 -1.43
N ASP A 60 8.24 -14.85 -1.96
CA ASP A 60 7.97 -15.28 -3.34
C ASP A 60 6.60 -15.92 -3.53
N ASN A 61 5.97 -16.35 -2.44
CA ASN A 61 4.60 -16.80 -2.51
C ASN A 61 3.66 -15.61 -2.71
N VAL A 62 2.47 -15.91 -3.21
CA VAL A 62 1.38 -14.95 -3.35
C VAL A 62 0.15 -15.48 -2.62
N MET A 63 -0.71 -14.58 -2.16
CA MET A 63 -2.02 -14.99 -1.65
C MET A 63 -2.85 -15.62 -2.78
N PRO A 64 -3.62 -16.70 -2.53
CA PRO A 64 -4.44 -17.35 -3.57
C PRO A 64 -5.32 -16.39 -4.35
N GLU A 65 -5.83 -15.36 -3.68
CA GLU A 65 -6.70 -14.34 -4.27
C GLU A 65 -5.96 -13.45 -5.28
N PHE A 66 -4.64 -13.31 -5.15
CA PHE A 66 -3.83 -12.59 -6.14
C PHE A 66 -3.87 -13.28 -7.51
N LEU A 67 -3.99 -14.62 -7.53
CA LEU A 67 -4.15 -15.38 -8.78
C LEU A 67 -5.45 -15.02 -9.51
N TRP A 68 -6.51 -14.73 -8.76
CA TRP A 68 -7.76 -14.25 -9.32
C TRP A 68 -7.63 -12.81 -9.85
N VAL A 69 -6.86 -11.95 -9.17
CA VAL A 69 -6.57 -10.59 -9.65
C VAL A 69 -5.87 -10.62 -10.99
N ILE A 70 -4.74 -11.33 -11.10
CA ILE A 70 -3.93 -11.35 -12.32
C ILE A 70 -4.61 -12.11 -13.47
N GLY A 71 -5.54 -13.02 -13.16
CA GLY A 71 -6.43 -13.61 -14.15
C GLY A 71 -7.46 -12.62 -14.75
N ALA A 72 -7.37 -11.31 -14.48
CA ALA A 72 -8.15 -10.29 -15.19
C ALA A 72 -7.77 -10.17 -16.65
N LEU A 73 -6.51 -10.47 -16.94
CA LEU A 73 -5.92 -10.37 -18.24
C LEU A 73 -5.64 -11.79 -18.69
N ASN A 74 -6.47 -12.26 -19.60
CA ASN A 74 -6.33 -13.60 -20.19
C ASN A 74 -5.49 -13.57 -21.49
N ASP A 75 -5.04 -12.40 -21.94
CA ASP A 75 -4.18 -12.25 -23.11
C ASP A 75 -2.80 -11.70 -22.73
N GLU A 76 -1.77 -12.16 -23.46
CA GLU A 76 -0.38 -11.71 -23.28
C GLU A 76 -0.22 -10.23 -23.68
N ALA A 77 -1.02 -9.77 -24.65
CA ALA A 77 -0.98 -8.41 -25.17
C ALA A 77 -1.29 -7.35 -24.10
N GLY A 78 -2.28 -7.58 -23.23
CA GLY A 78 -2.59 -6.65 -22.13
C GLY A 78 -1.41 -6.51 -21.16
N TRP A 79 -0.75 -7.63 -20.85
CA TRP A 79 0.44 -7.64 -20.00
C TRP A 79 1.64 -6.94 -20.62
N ASP A 80 1.90 -7.14 -21.92
CA ASP A 80 2.97 -6.44 -22.63
C ASP A 80 2.80 -4.92 -22.55
N VAL A 81 1.57 -4.44 -22.74
CA VAL A 81 1.25 -3.01 -22.60
C VAL A 81 1.45 -2.54 -21.15
N ILE A 82 1.05 -3.34 -20.15
CA ILE A 82 1.26 -3.00 -18.74
C ILE A 82 2.74 -2.93 -18.41
N PHE A 83 3.56 -3.87 -18.87
CA PHE A 83 5.00 -3.86 -18.63
C PHE A 83 5.67 -2.64 -19.30
N ALA A 84 5.22 -2.28 -20.51
CA ALA A 84 5.66 -1.10 -21.23
C ALA A 84 5.04 0.23 -20.77
N MET A 85 4.13 0.22 -19.78
CA MET A 85 3.28 1.37 -19.47
C MET A 85 4.06 2.66 -19.16
N ASP A 86 5.18 2.58 -18.45
CA ASP A 86 5.97 3.76 -18.11
C ASP A 86 6.60 4.39 -19.36
N ALA A 87 7.18 3.55 -20.23
CA ALA A 87 7.75 3.98 -21.50
C ALA A 87 6.69 4.58 -22.44
N LEU A 88 5.50 3.98 -22.48
CA LEU A 88 4.36 4.49 -23.24
C LEU A 88 3.89 5.86 -22.69
N LEU A 89 3.74 6.00 -21.38
CA LEU A 89 3.36 7.27 -20.75
C LEU A 89 4.41 8.36 -21.01
N ASP A 90 5.70 8.03 -20.97
CA ASP A 90 6.77 8.97 -21.25
C ASP A 90 6.84 9.35 -22.73
N ALA A 91 6.62 8.40 -23.64
CA ALA A 91 6.46 8.69 -25.07
C ALA A 91 5.29 9.65 -25.33
N ALA A 92 4.13 9.43 -24.70
CA ALA A 92 2.98 10.35 -24.80
C ALA A 92 3.30 11.76 -24.26
N LYS A 93 4.03 11.87 -23.15
CA LYS A 93 4.52 13.18 -22.64
C LYS A 93 5.48 13.84 -23.63
N GLY A 94 6.37 13.07 -24.24
CA GLY A 94 7.30 13.52 -25.28
C GLY A 94 6.57 14.11 -26.48
N LEU A 95 5.54 13.41 -26.98
CA LEU A 95 4.70 13.86 -28.09
C LEU A 95 3.99 15.18 -27.79
N LYS A 96 3.48 15.36 -26.56
CA LYS A 96 2.90 16.67 -26.14
C LYS A 96 3.92 17.81 -26.18
N ARG A 97 5.20 17.53 -25.85
CA ARG A 97 6.27 18.52 -25.95
C ARG A 97 6.60 18.82 -27.42
N LEU A 98 6.68 17.80 -28.27
CA LEU A 98 6.89 17.96 -29.71
C LEU A 98 5.76 18.77 -30.38
N ALA A 99 4.49 18.52 -30.02
CA ALA A 99 3.37 19.32 -30.49
C ALA A 99 3.52 20.82 -30.13
N SER A 100 3.99 21.11 -28.91
CA SER A 100 4.28 22.50 -28.48
C SER A 100 5.41 23.13 -29.30
N LEU A 101 6.45 22.35 -29.66
CA LEU A 101 7.55 22.82 -30.51
C LEU A 101 7.09 23.06 -31.95
N ALA A 102 6.34 22.14 -32.55
CA ALA A 102 5.81 22.29 -33.91
C ALA A 102 4.90 23.52 -34.05
N ARG A 103 4.14 23.85 -33.00
CA ARG A 103 3.31 25.05 -32.96
C ARG A 103 4.14 26.35 -32.97
N LYS A 104 5.31 26.34 -32.32
CA LYS A 104 6.21 27.50 -32.24
C LYS A 104 7.13 27.63 -33.45
N HIS A 105 7.49 26.50 -34.05
CA HIS A 105 8.45 26.41 -35.15
C HIS A 105 7.84 25.57 -36.29
N PRO A 106 7.03 26.21 -37.15
CA PRO A 106 6.57 25.57 -38.37
C PRO A 106 7.76 25.14 -39.23
N GLY A 107 7.76 23.89 -39.72
CA GLY A 107 8.83 23.36 -40.59
C GLY A 107 9.76 22.30 -39.97
N LEU A 108 9.51 21.84 -38.73
CA LEU A 108 10.30 20.80 -38.05
C LEU A 108 10.15 19.37 -38.64
N GLY A 109 9.47 19.19 -39.76
CA GLY A 109 9.27 17.89 -40.40
C GLY A 109 8.20 17.00 -39.74
N PHE A 110 7.46 17.55 -38.78
CA PHE A 110 6.27 16.96 -38.17
C PHE A 110 5.29 18.05 -37.77
N THR A 111 4.01 17.70 -37.65
CA THR A 111 2.91 18.62 -37.37
C THR A 111 2.36 18.42 -35.96
N VAL A 112 1.65 19.45 -35.47
CA VAL A 112 0.89 19.37 -34.22
C VAL A 112 -0.10 18.21 -34.26
N GLY A 113 -0.82 18.06 -35.38
CA GLY A 113 -1.83 17.02 -35.55
C GLY A 113 -1.25 15.60 -35.51
N GLU A 114 -0.08 15.35 -36.10
CA GLU A 114 0.60 14.05 -36.02
C GLU A 114 1.00 13.71 -34.59
N CYS A 115 1.58 14.68 -33.86
CA CYS A 115 1.97 14.47 -32.46
C CYS A 115 0.77 14.18 -31.55
N GLU A 116 -0.33 14.92 -31.74
CA GLU A 116 -1.57 14.71 -30.98
C GLU A 116 -2.22 13.36 -31.32
N ALA A 117 -2.26 12.98 -32.60
CA ALA A 117 -2.78 11.70 -33.04
C ALA A 117 -1.99 10.50 -32.47
N GLU A 118 -0.66 10.56 -32.50
CA GLU A 118 0.18 9.50 -31.91
C GLU A 118 0.03 9.43 -30.37
N SER A 119 -0.08 10.59 -29.71
CA SER A 119 -0.32 10.62 -28.26
C SER A 119 -1.66 9.96 -27.91
N GLU A 120 -2.69 10.18 -28.71
CA GLU A 120 -3.99 9.54 -28.52
C GLU A 120 -3.97 8.03 -28.83
N ARG A 121 -3.20 7.59 -29.83
CA ARG A 121 -2.99 6.15 -30.10
C ARG A 121 -2.37 5.46 -28.89
N ILE A 122 -1.33 6.05 -28.29
CA ILE A 122 -0.71 5.52 -27.07
C ILE A 122 -1.73 5.48 -25.92
N HIS A 123 -2.49 6.56 -25.70
CA HIS A 123 -3.51 6.57 -24.66
C HIS A 123 -4.62 5.53 -24.92
N SER A 124 -4.98 5.29 -26.17
CA SER A 124 -5.94 4.24 -26.56
C SER A 124 -5.42 2.84 -26.23
N LEU A 125 -4.13 2.58 -26.52
CA LEU A 125 -3.49 1.32 -26.15
C LEU A 125 -3.48 1.11 -24.64
N LEU A 126 -3.13 2.15 -23.87
CA LEU A 126 -3.17 2.11 -22.40
C LEU A 126 -4.58 1.86 -21.86
N ARG A 127 -5.63 2.45 -22.46
CA ARG A 127 -7.03 2.17 -22.09
C ARG A 127 -7.41 0.72 -22.40
N ALA A 128 -6.92 0.16 -23.50
CA ALA A 128 -7.18 -1.23 -23.91
C ALA A 128 -6.36 -2.29 -23.16
N SER A 129 -5.30 -1.88 -22.43
CA SER A 129 -4.40 -2.79 -21.69
C SER A 129 -5.07 -3.67 -20.62
N GLY A 130 -6.29 -3.33 -20.23
CA GLY A 130 -7.00 -3.97 -19.12
C GLY A 130 -6.45 -3.59 -17.73
N ALA A 131 -5.57 -2.58 -17.62
CA ALA A 131 -5.12 -2.02 -16.34
C ALA A 131 -6.30 -1.59 -15.44
N SER A 132 -7.37 -1.05 -16.03
CA SER A 132 -8.60 -0.71 -15.30
C SER A 132 -9.31 -1.94 -14.71
N ALA A 133 -9.31 -3.06 -15.44
CA ALA A 133 -9.87 -4.32 -14.96
C ALA A 133 -9.03 -4.91 -13.82
N LEU A 134 -7.69 -4.86 -13.92
CA LEU A 134 -6.80 -5.22 -12.81
C LEU A 134 -7.07 -4.39 -11.57
N LEU A 135 -7.15 -3.05 -11.70
CA LEU A 135 -7.46 -2.16 -10.59
C LEU A 135 -8.83 -2.49 -9.95
N GLN A 136 -9.84 -2.75 -10.77
CA GLN A 136 -11.15 -3.17 -10.27
C GLN A 136 -11.06 -4.48 -9.48
N ARG A 137 -10.28 -5.47 -9.96
CA ARG A 137 -10.08 -6.73 -9.23
C ARG A 137 -9.33 -6.53 -7.93
N PHE A 138 -8.25 -5.74 -7.91
CA PHE A 138 -7.57 -5.37 -6.65
C PHE A 138 -8.54 -4.76 -5.64
N ARG A 139 -9.46 -3.91 -6.09
CA ARG A 139 -10.50 -3.31 -5.22
C ARG A 139 -11.51 -4.33 -4.68
N SER A 140 -11.70 -5.45 -5.37
CA SER A 140 -12.78 -6.41 -5.10
C SER A 140 -12.36 -7.60 -4.23
N VAL A 141 -11.07 -7.71 -3.93
CA VAL A 141 -10.48 -8.87 -3.24
C VAL A 141 -10.24 -8.55 -1.77
N PRO A 142 -10.27 -9.56 -0.88
CA PRO A 142 -9.82 -9.43 0.50
C PRO A 142 -8.45 -8.75 0.65
N ARG A 143 -8.27 -8.26 1.87
CA ARG A 143 -7.48 -7.09 2.25
C ARG A 143 -5.96 -7.31 2.27
N ASP A 144 -5.51 -8.54 2.51
CA ASP A 144 -4.11 -8.88 2.82
C ASP A 144 -3.25 -9.21 1.57
N LEU A 145 -3.64 -8.70 0.40
CA LEU A 145 -2.99 -9.03 -0.89
C LEU A 145 -1.55 -8.54 -1.01
N LEU A 146 -1.24 -7.38 -0.42
CA LEU A 146 0.05 -6.70 -0.61
C LEU A 146 1.04 -7.04 0.50
N GLY A 147 0.52 -7.29 1.69
CA GLY A 147 1.26 -7.72 2.86
C GLY A 147 0.30 -8.30 3.88
N CYS A 148 0.85 -9.05 4.84
CA CYS A 148 0.07 -9.63 5.92
C CYS A 148 0.89 -9.66 7.21
N TYR A 149 0.34 -9.06 8.26
CA TYR A 149 0.77 -9.29 9.62
C TYR A 149 0.14 -10.57 10.20
N TRP A 150 0.97 -11.59 10.35
CA TRP A 150 0.64 -12.82 11.03
C TRP A 150 0.82 -12.62 12.54
N TYR A 151 -0.28 -12.59 13.29
CA TYR A 151 -0.31 -12.41 14.75
C TYR A 151 -0.39 -13.74 15.52
N ASN A 152 0.12 -14.83 14.95
CA ASN A 152 0.20 -16.10 15.67
C ASN A 152 1.11 -15.90 16.91
N PRO A 153 0.65 -16.20 18.13
CA PRO A 153 1.45 -16.00 19.34
C PRO A 153 2.83 -16.67 19.32
N SER A 154 2.97 -17.78 18.60
CA SER A 154 4.22 -18.55 18.52
C SER A 154 5.16 -18.09 17.40
N ASP A 155 4.66 -17.35 16.42
CA ASP A 155 5.43 -16.89 15.25
C ASP A 155 4.83 -15.58 14.68
N PRO A 156 4.90 -14.47 15.44
CA PRO A 156 4.43 -13.20 14.92
C PRO A 156 5.38 -12.70 13.84
N ARG A 157 4.88 -12.36 12.65
CA ARG A 157 5.72 -11.92 11.52
C ARG A 157 4.95 -11.09 10.51
N ILE A 158 5.66 -10.39 9.64
CA ILE A 158 5.10 -9.66 8.51
C ILE A 158 5.68 -10.24 7.22
N ASP A 159 4.80 -10.63 6.30
CA ASP A 159 5.17 -11.04 4.95
C ASP A 159 4.73 -9.95 3.96
N LEU A 160 5.64 -9.50 3.10
CA LEU A 160 5.41 -8.53 2.02
C LEU A 160 5.40 -9.27 0.67
N TYR A 161 4.25 -9.26 -0.02
CA TYR A 161 4.05 -10.02 -1.26
C TYR A 161 4.53 -9.21 -2.47
N TRP A 162 5.81 -9.32 -2.81
CA TRP A 162 6.45 -8.41 -3.76
C TRP A 162 5.82 -8.45 -5.16
N MET A 163 5.31 -9.59 -5.63
CA MET A 163 4.64 -9.67 -6.94
C MET A 163 3.34 -8.87 -6.97
N ALA A 164 2.56 -8.93 -5.89
CA ALA A 164 1.33 -8.16 -5.74
C ALA A 164 1.63 -6.66 -5.61
N ILE A 165 2.64 -6.31 -4.81
CA ILE A 165 3.15 -4.94 -4.71
C ILE A 165 3.60 -4.43 -6.07
N ALA A 166 4.43 -5.18 -6.80
CA ALA A 166 4.96 -4.76 -8.10
C ALA A 166 3.85 -4.55 -9.14
N THR A 167 2.89 -5.47 -9.18
CA THR A 167 1.74 -5.40 -10.08
C THR A 167 0.88 -4.17 -9.78
N LEU A 168 0.53 -3.96 -8.51
CA LEU A 168 -0.27 -2.81 -8.11
C LEU A 168 0.48 -1.49 -8.29
N ALA A 169 1.77 -1.45 -7.95
CA ALA A 169 2.63 -0.29 -8.14
C ALA A 169 2.66 0.14 -9.61
N LYS A 170 2.76 -0.83 -10.53
CA LYS A 170 2.70 -0.59 -11.97
C LYS A 170 1.39 0.09 -12.33
N VAL A 171 0.23 -0.54 -12.07
CA VAL A 171 -1.08 0.03 -12.48
C VAL A 171 -1.46 1.32 -11.75
N LEU A 172 -0.94 1.55 -10.54
CA LEU A 172 -1.07 2.83 -9.83
C LEU A 172 -0.04 3.87 -10.30
N ASN A 173 0.90 3.50 -11.16
CA ASN A 173 2.00 4.33 -11.66
C ASN A 173 2.79 4.98 -10.50
N VAL A 174 3.27 4.14 -9.58
CA VAL A 174 4.15 4.48 -8.45
C VAL A 174 5.31 3.50 -8.42
N SER A 175 6.41 3.85 -7.74
CA SER A 175 7.52 2.91 -7.62
C SER A 175 7.18 1.75 -6.67
N VAL A 176 7.77 0.59 -6.94
CA VAL A 176 7.68 -0.60 -6.07
C VAL A 176 8.19 -0.26 -4.67
N GLU A 177 9.26 0.52 -4.56
CA GLU A 177 9.82 0.96 -3.28
C GLU A 177 8.81 1.77 -2.49
N SER A 178 8.18 2.78 -3.10
CA SER A 178 7.23 3.64 -2.42
C SER A 178 6.00 2.89 -1.96
N LEU A 179 5.45 1.99 -2.78
CA LEU A 179 4.31 1.17 -2.36
C LEU A 179 4.73 0.18 -1.26
N THR A 180 5.93 -0.40 -1.33
CA THR A 180 6.48 -1.27 -0.27
C THR A 180 6.57 -0.53 1.06
N VAL A 181 7.01 0.74 1.06
CA VAL A 181 7.05 1.58 2.27
C VAL A 181 5.66 1.75 2.89
N VAL A 182 4.63 2.00 2.07
CA VAL A 182 3.25 2.15 2.55
C VAL A 182 2.74 0.85 3.16
N VAL A 183 2.91 -0.28 2.47
CA VAL A 183 2.46 -1.60 2.95
C VAL A 183 3.21 -1.96 4.24
N LEU A 184 4.52 -1.77 4.27
CA LEU A 184 5.33 -2.02 5.46
C LEU A 184 4.87 -1.17 6.66
N ALA A 185 4.57 0.12 6.44
CA ALA A 185 4.04 0.99 7.49
C ALA A 185 2.68 0.51 8.01
N HIS A 186 1.82 0.03 7.12
CA HIS A 186 0.50 -0.53 7.46
C HIS A 186 0.61 -1.81 8.29
N GLU A 187 1.38 -2.81 7.82
CA GLU A 187 1.54 -4.07 8.56
C GLU A 187 2.26 -3.87 9.90
N LEU A 188 3.22 -2.94 9.97
CA LEU A 188 3.83 -2.57 11.24
C LEU A 188 2.84 -1.87 12.17
N ALA A 189 1.93 -1.04 11.66
CA ALA A 189 0.90 -0.42 12.50
C ALA A 189 -0.05 -1.46 13.12
N HIS A 190 -0.41 -2.51 12.36
CA HIS A 190 -1.10 -3.68 12.91
C HIS A 190 -0.28 -4.35 14.02
N ALA A 191 1.00 -4.62 13.77
CA ALA A 191 1.88 -5.25 14.76
C ALA A 191 2.05 -4.40 16.04
N TYR A 192 2.24 -3.08 15.91
CA TYR A 192 2.37 -2.19 17.07
C TYR A 192 1.07 -2.11 17.86
N SER A 193 -0.08 -1.96 17.20
CA SER A 193 -1.37 -1.87 17.88
C SER A 193 -1.76 -3.18 18.57
N GLN A 194 -1.44 -4.34 17.98
CA GLN A 194 -1.73 -5.63 18.60
C GLN A 194 -0.73 -5.99 19.70
N LEU A 195 0.55 -6.15 19.35
CA LEU A 195 1.59 -6.73 20.20
C LEU A 195 2.36 -5.68 21.02
N GLY A 196 2.31 -4.41 20.62
CA GLY A 196 3.05 -3.35 21.29
C GLY A 196 2.55 -3.13 22.71
N ARG A 197 3.48 -3.07 23.66
CA ARG A 197 3.17 -2.79 25.07
C ARG A 197 3.28 -1.31 25.36
N ASP A 198 2.33 -0.80 26.12
CA ASP A 198 2.41 0.53 26.72
C ASP A 198 3.25 0.54 28.00
N ILE A 199 3.32 1.68 28.69
CA ILE A 199 4.10 1.84 29.93
C ILE A 199 3.61 0.95 31.07
N ASP A 200 2.32 0.59 31.03
CA ASP A 200 1.66 -0.28 32.01
C ASP A 200 1.79 -1.77 31.61
N LYS A 201 2.55 -2.07 30.55
CA LYS A 201 2.83 -3.41 30.00
C LYS A 201 1.62 -4.10 29.37
N TRP A 202 0.56 -3.36 29.01
CA TRP A 202 -0.61 -3.94 28.34
C TRP A 202 -0.41 -4.03 26.83
N ASP A 203 -0.72 -5.21 26.28
CA ASP A 203 -0.91 -5.45 24.85
C ASP A 203 -2.41 -5.52 24.50
N TRP A 204 -2.75 -5.74 23.23
CA TRP A 204 -4.11 -6.04 22.80
C TRP A 204 -4.23 -7.56 22.64
N PRO A 205 -4.96 -8.26 23.53
CA PRO A 205 -5.01 -9.72 23.47
C PRO A 205 -5.53 -10.22 22.13
N VAL A 206 -4.87 -11.24 21.57
CA VAL A 206 -5.10 -11.76 20.21
C VAL A 206 -6.58 -12.08 19.95
N PHE A 207 -7.27 -12.65 20.94
CA PHE A 207 -8.71 -12.95 20.82
C PHE A 207 -9.54 -11.69 20.56
N PHE A 208 -9.32 -10.63 21.34
CA PHE A 208 -10.05 -9.36 21.17
C PHE A 208 -9.66 -8.66 19.87
N PHE A 209 -8.37 -8.61 19.54
CA PHE A 209 -7.89 -8.03 18.29
C PHE A 209 -8.56 -8.69 17.07
N HIS A 210 -8.61 -10.02 17.05
CA HIS A 210 -9.25 -10.78 15.97
C HIS A 210 -10.78 -10.57 15.87
N LYS A 211 -11.45 -10.41 17.01
CA LYS A 211 -12.92 -10.23 17.07
C LYS A 211 -13.37 -8.78 16.88
N THR A 212 -12.46 -7.83 16.97
CA THR A 212 -12.77 -6.41 16.85
C THR A 212 -13.21 -6.09 15.42
N SER A 213 -14.12 -5.11 15.30
CA SER A 213 -14.55 -4.56 14.03
C SER A 213 -13.35 -4.17 13.16
N LYS A 214 -13.41 -4.57 11.90
CA LYS A 214 -12.37 -4.20 10.93
C LYS A 214 -12.24 -2.69 10.77
N ASP A 215 -13.32 -1.92 10.94
CA ASP A 215 -13.25 -0.45 10.89
C ASP A 215 -12.28 0.12 11.93
N VAL A 216 -12.19 -0.51 13.10
CA VAL A 216 -11.26 -0.11 14.16
C VAL A 216 -9.85 -0.60 13.83
N VAL A 217 -9.67 -1.90 13.55
CA VAL A 217 -8.35 -2.49 13.32
C VAL A 217 -7.68 -1.90 12.08
N GLU A 218 -8.37 -1.86 10.94
CA GLU A 218 -7.85 -1.29 9.70
C GLU A 218 -7.77 0.23 9.76
N GLY A 219 -8.72 0.89 10.43
CA GLY A 219 -8.68 2.33 10.62
C GLY A 219 -7.48 2.76 11.44
N ILE A 220 -7.17 2.06 12.54
CA ILE A 220 -5.96 2.32 13.35
C ILE A 220 -4.71 2.13 12.50
N ALA A 221 -4.61 1.02 11.77
CA ALA A 221 -3.45 0.77 10.93
C ALA A 221 -3.28 1.86 9.85
N GLN A 222 -4.36 2.24 9.18
CA GLN A 222 -4.35 3.30 8.17
C GLN A 222 -4.03 4.69 8.73
N PHE A 223 -4.56 5.03 9.90
CA PHE A 223 -4.23 6.27 10.58
C PHE A 223 -2.73 6.39 10.85
N TYR A 224 -2.12 5.34 11.40
CA TYR A 224 -0.69 5.36 11.65
C TYR A 224 0.13 5.24 10.37
N THR A 225 -0.35 4.57 9.33
CA THR A 225 0.24 4.64 7.98
C THR A 225 0.27 6.09 7.48
N GLU A 226 -0.83 6.83 7.61
CA GLU A 226 -0.94 8.26 7.23
C GLU A 226 0.13 9.09 7.96
N LEU A 227 0.25 8.92 9.28
CA LEU A 227 1.25 9.62 10.09
C LEU A 227 2.69 9.28 9.65
N VAL A 228 2.97 8.01 9.36
CA VAL A 228 4.29 7.58 8.89
C VAL A 228 4.64 8.23 7.56
N VAL A 229 3.77 8.14 6.55
CA VAL A 229 4.08 8.72 5.24
C VAL A 229 4.14 10.25 5.26
N HIS A 230 3.44 10.88 6.21
CA HIS A 230 3.57 12.32 6.46
C HIS A 230 4.93 12.68 7.07
N ASP A 231 5.37 11.96 8.12
CA ASP A 231 6.67 12.17 8.79
C ASP A 231 7.85 11.94 7.81
N LEU A 232 7.74 10.95 6.92
CA LEU A 232 8.77 10.64 5.92
C LEU A 232 8.78 11.62 4.73
N ALA A 233 7.69 12.35 4.47
CA ALA A 233 7.52 13.16 3.26
C ALA A 233 8.64 14.19 2.97
N PRO A 234 9.27 14.86 3.98
CA PRO A 234 10.38 15.78 3.72
C PRO A 234 11.61 15.13 3.06
N ARG A 235 11.81 13.82 3.27
CA ARG A 235 12.96 13.07 2.72
C ARG A 235 12.55 12.12 1.59
N TYR A 236 11.31 11.63 1.62
CA TYR A 236 10.78 10.67 0.66
C TYR A 236 9.30 10.94 0.33
N PRO A 237 9.02 12.02 -0.44
CA PRO A 237 7.65 12.43 -0.76
C PRO A 237 6.88 11.41 -1.61
N ASP A 238 7.58 10.49 -2.29
CA ASP A 238 6.94 9.45 -3.10
C ASP A 238 6.13 8.44 -2.28
N ALA A 239 6.51 8.14 -1.03
CA ALA A 239 5.71 7.28 -0.14
C ALA A 239 4.32 7.89 0.13
N ARG A 240 4.25 9.22 0.37
CA ARG A 240 2.98 9.92 0.55
C ARG A 240 2.14 9.90 -0.74
N ARG A 241 2.77 10.08 -1.91
CA ARG A 241 2.09 9.96 -3.20
C ARG A 241 1.53 8.55 -3.42
N ALA A 242 2.30 7.52 -3.10
CA ALA A 242 1.87 6.13 -3.21
C ALA A 242 0.68 5.84 -2.27
N TYR A 243 0.76 6.29 -1.02
CA TYR A 243 -0.35 6.18 -0.07
C TYR A 243 -1.62 6.84 -0.59
N GLN A 244 -1.55 8.07 -1.09
CA GLN A 244 -2.72 8.77 -1.63
C GLN A 244 -3.33 8.07 -2.85
N ARG A 245 -2.51 7.44 -3.71
CA ARG A 245 -3.01 6.67 -4.85
C ARG A 245 -3.65 5.35 -4.41
N LEU A 246 -3.04 4.66 -3.45
CA LEU A 246 -3.61 3.45 -2.85
C LEU A 246 -4.94 3.74 -2.15
N LEU A 247 -5.01 4.83 -1.37
CA LEU A 247 -6.20 5.22 -0.63
C LEU A 247 -7.40 5.48 -1.55
N LYS A 248 -7.19 6.05 -2.73
CA LYS A 248 -8.24 6.24 -3.76
C LYS A 248 -8.80 4.93 -4.32
N LEU A 249 -8.04 3.84 -4.23
CA LEU A 249 -8.49 2.51 -4.65
C LEU A 249 -9.23 1.78 -3.53
N GLN A 250 -8.90 2.08 -2.28
CA GLN A 250 -9.45 1.43 -1.09
C GLN A 250 -10.92 1.83 -0.81
N SER A 251 -11.58 1.03 0.02
CA SER A 251 -12.97 1.25 0.43
C SER A 251 -13.27 0.59 1.78
N GLY A 252 -14.40 0.95 2.38
CA GLY A 252 -14.87 0.37 3.64
C GLY A 252 -13.91 0.65 4.81
N PRO A 253 -13.56 -0.36 5.63
CA PRO A 253 -12.75 -0.20 6.84
C PRO A 253 -11.45 0.61 6.70
N TYR A 254 -10.81 0.56 5.54
CA TYR A 254 -9.58 1.31 5.30
C TYR A 254 -9.77 2.82 5.26
N LEU A 255 -11.00 3.29 5.04
CA LEU A 255 -11.33 4.71 5.00
C LEU A 255 -11.87 5.23 6.34
N ALA A 256 -12.14 4.34 7.31
CA ALA A 256 -12.76 4.71 8.60
C ALA A 256 -12.01 5.83 9.33
N HIS A 257 -10.68 5.79 9.30
CA HIS A 257 -9.84 6.79 9.95
C HIS A 257 -10.00 8.22 9.42
N LEU A 258 -10.50 8.40 8.19
CA LEU A 258 -10.69 9.74 7.60
C LEU A 258 -11.78 10.53 8.33
N ASP A 259 -12.75 9.84 8.92
CA ASP A 259 -13.85 10.45 9.67
C ASP A 259 -13.47 10.73 11.13
N TRP A 260 -12.33 10.20 11.60
CA TRP A 260 -11.88 10.38 12.98
C TRP A 260 -11.23 11.75 13.16
N LYS A 261 -12.01 12.70 13.69
CA LYS A 261 -11.56 14.05 14.09
C LYS A 261 -10.77 14.80 13.00
N PRO A 262 -11.28 14.90 11.75
CA PRO A 262 -10.50 15.38 10.59
C PRO A 262 -9.94 16.80 10.71
N ASN A 263 -10.55 17.64 11.55
CA ASN A 263 -10.16 19.05 11.74
C ASN A 263 -9.61 19.35 13.15
N ASP A 264 -9.38 18.33 13.97
CA ASP A 264 -8.90 18.54 15.34
C ASP A 264 -7.37 18.62 15.36
N THR A 265 -6.83 19.71 15.94
CA THR A 265 -5.38 19.92 16.06
C THR A 265 -4.70 18.87 16.94
N HIS A 266 -5.46 18.17 17.80
CA HIS A 266 -5.01 17.12 18.69
C HIS A 266 -5.42 15.71 18.20
N ARG A 267 -5.86 15.56 16.94
CA ARG A 267 -6.31 14.28 16.33
C ARG A 267 -5.38 13.09 16.67
N GLY A 268 -4.07 13.29 16.60
CA GLY A 268 -3.09 12.25 16.94
C GLY A 268 -3.16 11.76 18.38
N GLU A 269 -3.26 12.68 19.33
CA GLU A 269 -3.33 12.34 20.76
C GLU A 269 -4.68 11.73 21.14
N ILE A 270 -5.78 12.25 20.57
CA ILE A 270 -7.13 11.71 20.76
C ILE A 270 -7.20 10.25 20.30
N ILE A 271 -6.76 9.98 19.06
CA ILE A 271 -6.79 8.61 18.51
C ILE A 271 -5.82 7.71 19.29
N ARG A 272 -4.66 8.20 19.72
CA ARG A 272 -3.71 7.45 20.55
C ARG A 272 -4.34 7.06 21.89
N SER A 273 -4.97 8.01 22.59
CA SER A 273 -5.64 7.74 23.88
C SER A 273 -6.80 6.77 23.72
N ALA A 274 -7.67 7.01 22.74
CA ALA A 274 -8.80 6.13 22.44
C ALA A 274 -8.35 4.71 22.10
N MET A 275 -7.30 4.56 21.29
CA MET A 275 -6.69 3.25 21.00
C MET A 275 -6.21 2.56 22.29
N MET A 276 -5.49 3.26 23.16
CA MET A 276 -4.97 2.68 24.40
C MET A 276 -6.10 2.18 25.32
N GLU A 277 -7.14 3.00 25.51
CA GLU A 277 -8.30 2.63 26.31
C GLU A 277 -9.10 1.48 25.71
N PHE A 278 -9.31 1.50 24.39
CA PHE A 278 -10.10 0.49 23.70
C PHE A 278 -9.45 -0.90 23.83
N ARG A 279 -8.14 -0.98 23.61
CA ARG A 279 -7.32 -2.21 23.73
C ARG A 279 -7.46 -2.91 25.09
N ARG A 280 -7.66 -2.12 26.15
CA ARG A 280 -7.77 -2.61 27.55
C ARG A 280 -9.21 -2.96 27.94
N SER A 281 -10.20 -2.51 27.17
CA SER A 281 -11.61 -2.60 27.58
C SER A 281 -12.31 -3.91 27.25
N GLY A 282 -11.77 -4.70 26.31
CA GLY A 282 -12.42 -5.92 25.80
C GLY A 282 -13.60 -5.66 24.86
N GLU A 283 -13.86 -4.39 24.54
CA GLU A 283 -14.86 -3.97 23.56
C GLU A 283 -14.43 -4.30 22.13
N LEU A 284 -15.41 -4.43 21.22
CA LEU A 284 -15.21 -5.05 19.91
C LEU A 284 -15.80 -4.23 18.76
N THR A 285 -16.64 -3.24 19.02
CA THR A 285 -17.42 -2.57 17.97
C THR A 285 -16.81 -1.22 17.57
N HIS A 286 -17.14 -0.77 16.36
CA HIS A 286 -16.72 0.55 15.89
C HIS A 286 -17.39 1.69 16.67
N GLU A 287 -18.68 1.54 17.03
CA GLU A 287 -19.41 2.54 17.82
C GLU A 287 -18.76 2.79 19.19
N GLU A 288 -18.33 1.72 19.85
CA GLU A 288 -17.57 1.75 21.11
C GLU A 288 -16.25 2.51 20.98
N PHE A 289 -15.56 2.36 19.85
CA PHE A 289 -14.35 3.10 19.55
C PHE A 289 -14.65 4.59 19.31
N LEU A 290 -15.68 4.90 18.52
CA LEU A 290 -16.11 6.29 18.27
C LEU A 290 -16.45 7.02 19.57
N ARG A 291 -17.16 6.36 20.50
CA ARG A 291 -17.46 6.93 21.84
C ARG A 291 -16.20 7.32 22.63
N ARG A 292 -15.05 6.69 22.40
CA ARG A 292 -13.78 7.07 23.04
C ARG A 292 -13.09 8.23 22.37
N LEU A 293 -13.29 8.42 21.06
CA LEU A 293 -12.77 9.59 20.36
C LEU A 293 -13.44 10.88 20.85
N ASP A 294 -14.64 10.79 21.43
CA ASP A 294 -15.42 11.94 21.92
C ASP A 294 -15.24 12.26 23.41
N ARG A 295 -14.40 11.50 24.12
CA ARG A 295 -14.04 11.76 25.53
C ARG A 295 -12.86 12.72 25.62
#